data_AF-A0A271ISV9-F1
#
_entry.id   AF-A0A271ISV9-F1
#
_cell.length_a   1.000
_cell.length_b   1.000
_cell.length_c   1.000
_cell.angle_alpha   90.00
_cell.angle_beta   90.00
_cell.angle_gamma   90.00
#
_symmetry.space_group_name_H-M   'P 1'
#
loop_
_entity.id
_entity.type
_entity.pdbx_description
1 polymer ?
#
loop_
_entity_poly.entity_id
_entity_poly.type
_entity_poly.pdbx_seq_one_letter_code
_entity_poly.pdbx_strand_id
1 'polypeptide(L)'
;MRLGTHVAGGLLGYTVAATFFQLPWTATGVVVAAAASAAPDVDTLGSTVGRVFAPVAKRIERRFGHRTITHCYAAQAAVAVLGLPFVALGLPHLYAALVVGYASHPFLDTLTVQGVRVFWPWSDRRGVFPYYNRQPTAYRTRTGSRADTAFGVAFACLTVPFAVVQHDGYPRLVRTLQADAGAAVRDFLDWSADGYLVSVTVEADDPQHLRTLSGTFEAIGTTGANTLLVRDTTGRVFSLGPAYTADFQPTRAVAHRGRAVTVSRRRVDLAGRALADLDGVVPRTAAAGGDDGARARHLLDGQVTLTEDADLTPDEFAFDTVTGTGRRLSLQFATLDDLERHDLAGLVVEAGVVTVRVFLPPGTPEGYAPDDLSRSTVRRVTFAHKPSDPPRLLVAEGDAVAVGDTVAVLSSEALLTARLDVEDAAASLARLGAERPPAATDPLSLRARLAGAEARAARTEDRHAEGFEPLAAVEGARSEADDLRAQLAQAEARLGEWRTDHARRTADAQARLRRAQTRLDARQREATVLSSGAGVVRRIERRDYGPDRTEVRVVLVAPRTADSPAPDRPPAHARPTLGPPAVRSTPTDTASQPRQGRHP
;
A
#
# COMPACT_ATOMS: atom_id res chain seq x y z
N MET A 1 4.81 -57.48 -32.74
CA MET A 1 5.75 -56.64 -33.52
C MET A 1 7.12 -56.72 -32.85
N ARG A 2 8.15 -55.97 -33.28
CA ARG A 2 9.40 -55.86 -32.50
C ARG A 2 9.16 -55.06 -31.21
N LEU A 3 9.98 -55.32 -30.20
CA LEU A 3 9.94 -54.59 -28.92
C LEU A 3 10.01 -53.07 -29.12
N GLY A 4 10.90 -52.59 -30.00
CA GLY A 4 11.03 -51.16 -30.29
C GLY A 4 9.74 -50.53 -30.83
N THR A 5 8.98 -51.26 -31.67
CA THR A 5 7.69 -50.79 -32.19
C THR A 5 6.63 -50.71 -31.10
N HIS A 6 6.61 -51.67 -30.17
CA HIS A 6 5.69 -51.67 -29.04
C HIS A 6 5.99 -50.54 -28.07
N VAL A 7 7.27 -50.32 -27.74
CA VAL A 7 7.68 -49.19 -26.89
C VAL A 7 7.30 -47.87 -27.56
N ALA A 8 7.62 -47.68 -28.84
CA ALA A 8 7.27 -46.45 -29.56
C ALA A 8 5.74 -46.23 -29.61
N GLY A 9 4.96 -47.28 -29.87
CA GLY A 9 3.49 -47.19 -29.89
C GLY A 9 2.87 -46.93 -28.51
N GLY A 10 3.42 -47.52 -27.44
CA GLY A 10 3.00 -47.28 -26.06
C GLY A 10 3.30 -45.85 -25.60
N LEU A 11 4.47 -45.32 -25.96
CA LEU A 11 4.84 -43.93 -25.71
C LEU A 11 3.94 -42.95 -26.47
N LEU A 12 3.66 -43.22 -27.76
CA LEU A 12 2.71 -42.42 -28.53
C LEU A 12 1.33 -42.45 -27.88
N GLY A 13 0.81 -43.64 -27.57
CA GLY A 13 -0.50 -43.81 -26.94
C GLY A 13 -0.61 -43.06 -25.62
N TYR A 14 0.38 -43.19 -24.73
CA TYR A 14 0.43 -42.45 -23.48
C TYR A 14 0.48 -40.94 -23.70
N THR A 15 1.32 -40.46 -24.63
CA THR A 15 1.45 -39.02 -24.90
C THR A 15 0.15 -38.44 -25.45
N VAL A 16 -0.52 -39.16 -26.36
CA VAL A 16 -1.85 -38.79 -26.87
C VAL A 16 -2.88 -38.76 -25.74
N ALA A 17 -2.93 -39.79 -24.89
CA ALA A 17 -3.84 -39.82 -23.75
C ALA A 17 -3.57 -38.66 -22.77
N ALA A 18 -2.30 -38.39 -22.45
CA ALA A 18 -1.92 -37.28 -21.60
C ALA A 18 -2.35 -35.92 -22.19
N THR A 19 -2.26 -35.78 -23.52
CA THR A 19 -2.69 -34.58 -24.27
C THR A 19 -4.19 -34.34 -24.17
N PHE A 20 -5.00 -35.34 -24.53
CA PHE A 20 -6.46 -35.16 -24.60
C PHE A 20 -7.12 -35.14 -23.23
N PHE A 21 -6.63 -35.91 -22.27
CA PHE A 21 -7.16 -35.96 -20.91
C PHE A 21 -6.48 -34.98 -19.95
N GLN A 22 -5.59 -34.12 -20.45
CA GLN A 22 -4.90 -33.08 -19.67
C GLN A 22 -4.17 -33.65 -18.44
N LEU A 23 -3.57 -34.83 -18.58
CA LEU A 23 -2.81 -35.48 -17.52
C LEU A 23 -1.37 -34.98 -17.53
N PRO A 24 -0.70 -34.80 -16.38
CA PRO A 24 0.72 -34.45 -16.36
C PRO A 24 1.57 -35.41 -17.19
N TRP A 25 2.34 -34.88 -18.15
CA TRP A 25 3.30 -35.68 -18.91
C TRP A 25 4.64 -35.66 -18.18
N THR A 26 5.01 -36.79 -17.59
CA THR A 26 6.17 -36.90 -16.70
C THR A 26 7.16 -37.94 -17.20
N ALA A 27 8.44 -37.76 -16.87
CA ALA A 27 9.47 -38.75 -17.19
C ALA A 27 9.15 -40.13 -16.58
N THR A 28 8.59 -40.16 -15.37
CA THR A 28 8.10 -41.40 -14.73
C THR A 28 6.94 -42.02 -15.51
N GLY A 29 5.99 -41.23 -16.00
CA GLY A 29 4.92 -41.71 -16.87
C GLY A 29 5.45 -42.31 -18.17
N VAL A 30 6.44 -41.69 -18.81
CA VAL A 30 7.12 -42.21 -20.01
C VAL A 30 7.77 -43.57 -19.73
N VAL A 31 8.50 -43.69 -18.63
CA VAL A 31 9.13 -44.97 -18.23
C VAL A 31 8.10 -46.05 -17.94
N VAL A 32 7.02 -45.70 -17.22
CA VAL A 32 5.93 -46.64 -16.93
C VAL A 32 5.23 -47.09 -18.21
N ALA A 33 4.93 -46.17 -19.14
CA ALA A 33 4.30 -46.50 -20.41
C ALA A 33 5.18 -47.42 -21.27
N ALA A 34 6.48 -47.14 -21.34
CA ALA A 34 7.45 -47.99 -22.04
C ALA A 34 7.51 -49.40 -21.41
N ALA A 35 7.61 -49.50 -20.08
CA ALA A 35 7.65 -50.77 -19.37
C ALA A 35 6.32 -51.56 -19.52
N ALA A 36 5.18 -50.88 -19.37
CA ALA A 36 3.86 -51.47 -19.51
C ALA A 36 3.61 -51.97 -20.94
N SER A 37 4.06 -51.23 -21.95
CA SER A 37 3.99 -51.66 -23.35
C SER A 37 4.83 -52.89 -23.65
N ALA A 38 5.90 -53.14 -22.89
CA ALA A 38 6.74 -54.31 -23.06
C ALA A 38 6.24 -55.53 -22.26
N ALA A 39 5.39 -55.32 -21.26
CA ALA A 39 4.99 -56.33 -20.28
C ALA A 39 4.20 -57.53 -20.84
N PRO A 40 3.28 -57.39 -21.83
CA PRO A 40 2.48 -58.52 -22.31
C PRO A 40 3.31 -59.69 -22.87
N ASP A 41 4.47 -59.39 -23.44
CA ASP A 41 5.40 -60.37 -24.03
C ASP A 41 6.20 -61.17 -22.99
N VAL A 42 5.91 -61.01 -21.70
CA VAL A 42 6.40 -61.90 -20.62
C VAL A 42 5.85 -63.33 -20.72
N ASP A 43 5.00 -63.62 -21.71
CA ASP A 43 4.35 -64.91 -21.95
C ASP A 43 5.12 -65.85 -22.90
N THR A 44 6.24 -65.42 -23.48
CA THR A 44 7.05 -66.24 -24.41
C THR A 44 8.56 -66.08 -24.21
N LEU A 45 9.31 -67.18 -24.33
CA LEU A 45 10.78 -67.13 -24.37
C LEU A 45 11.33 -66.54 -25.67
N GLY A 46 10.48 -66.32 -26.69
CA GLY A 46 10.86 -65.71 -27.96
C GLY A 46 11.08 -64.19 -27.90
N SER A 47 10.60 -63.52 -26.85
CA SER A 47 10.72 -62.07 -26.69
C SER A 47 11.94 -61.70 -25.82
N THR A 48 12.42 -60.46 -25.92
CA THR A 48 13.50 -59.97 -25.04
C THR A 48 13.05 -59.91 -23.59
N VAL A 49 11.80 -59.52 -23.33
CA VAL A 49 11.24 -59.40 -21.98
C VAL A 49 11.03 -60.77 -21.34
N GLY A 50 10.44 -61.71 -22.08
CA GLY A 50 10.20 -63.06 -21.58
C GLY A 50 11.49 -63.87 -21.36
N ARG A 51 12.60 -63.54 -22.05
CA ARG A 51 13.93 -64.09 -21.74
C ARG A 51 14.48 -63.61 -20.39
N VAL A 52 14.22 -62.36 -20.02
CA VAL A 52 14.61 -61.83 -18.69
C VAL A 52 13.80 -62.54 -17.59
N PHE A 53 12.51 -62.78 -17.82
CA PHE A 53 11.63 -63.50 -16.89
C PHE A 53 11.39 -64.96 -17.29
N ALA A 54 12.44 -65.63 -17.77
CA ALA A 54 12.38 -66.99 -18.33
C ALA A 54 11.57 -68.02 -17.51
N PRO A 55 11.67 -68.12 -16.17
CA PRO A 55 10.89 -69.12 -15.43
C PRO A 55 9.39 -68.88 -15.48
N VAL A 56 8.96 -67.61 -15.50
CA VAL A 56 7.54 -67.22 -15.59
C VAL A 56 7.05 -67.40 -17.01
N ALA A 57 7.79 -66.87 -17.99
CA ALA A 57 7.46 -66.98 -19.41
C ALA A 57 7.29 -68.44 -19.84
N LYS A 58 8.22 -69.32 -19.47
CA LYS A 58 8.16 -70.75 -19.80
C LYS A 58 6.91 -71.44 -19.24
N ARG A 59 6.44 -71.05 -18.05
CA ARG A 59 5.22 -71.62 -17.43
C ARG A 59 3.97 -71.14 -18.16
N ILE A 60 3.90 -69.85 -18.46
CA ILE A 60 2.76 -69.25 -19.18
C ILE A 60 2.68 -69.81 -20.60
N GLU A 61 3.79 -69.80 -21.33
CA GLU A 61 3.89 -70.30 -22.71
C GLU A 61 3.44 -71.75 -22.83
N ARG A 62 3.88 -72.63 -21.91
CA ARG A 62 3.49 -74.04 -21.90
C ARG A 62 2.01 -74.26 -21.59
N ARG A 63 1.40 -73.42 -20.74
CA ARG A 63 0.03 -73.62 -20.26
C ARG A 63 -1.02 -72.96 -21.15
N PHE A 64 -0.73 -71.77 -21.68
CA PHE A 64 -1.70 -70.94 -22.39
C PHE A 64 -1.27 -70.58 -23.82
N GLY A 65 0.00 -70.81 -24.17
CA GLY A 65 0.58 -70.36 -25.44
C GLY A 65 0.80 -68.84 -25.50
N HIS A 66 1.60 -68.40 -26.48
CA HIS A 66 1.88 -66.99 -26.72
C HIS A 66 0.68 -66.24 -27.33
N ARG A 67 0.49 -64.98 -26.92
CA ARG A 67 -0.59 -64.04 -27.34
C ARG A 67 -1.99 -64.46 -26.92
N THR A 68 -2.06 -65.04 -25.72
CA THR A 68 -3.30 -65.54 -25.13
C THR A 68 -3.60 -64.77 -23.85
N ILE A 69 -3.19 -65.29 -22.68
CA ILE A 69 -3.62 -64.82 -21.36
C ILE A 69 -3.13 -63.41 -21.00
N THR A 70 -1.99 -62.96 -21.52
CA THR A 70 -1.45 -61.61 -21.25
C THR A 70 -1.88 -60.57 -22.29
N HIS A 71 -2.59 -60.97 -23.35
CA HIS A 71 -2.96 -60.05 -24.44
C HIS A 71 -4.48 -59.89 -24.59
N CYS A 72 -5.29 -60.68 -23.88
CA CYS A 72 -6.75 -60.59 -23.95
C CYS A 72 -7.32 -59.38 -23.20
N TYR A 73 -8.57 -59.01 -23.48
CA TYR A 73 -9.25 -57.90 -22.79
C TYR A 73 -9.40 -58.16 -21.29
N ALA A 74 -9.53 -59.41 -20.85
CA ALA A 74 -9.55 -59.73 -19.42
C ALA A 74 -8.23 -59.35 -18.73
N ALA A 75 -7.09 -59.55 -19.40
CA ALA A 75 -5.78 -59.13 -18.90
C ALA A 75 -5.66 -57.60 -18.82
N GLN A 76 -6.09 -56.91 -19.88
CA GLN A 76 -6.10 -55.46 -19.92
C GLN A 76 -6.99 -54.87 -18.83
N ALA A 77 -8.17 -55.46 -18.60
CA ALA A 77 -9.07 -55.07 -17.52
C ALA A 77 -8.46 -55.35 -16.14
N ALA A 78 -7.79 -56.49 -15.95
CA ALA A 78 -7.10 -56.79 -14.70
C ALA A 78 -5.98 -55.78 -14.41
N VAL A 79 -5.16 -55.43 -15.42
CA VAL A 79 -4.14 -54.38 -15.29
C VAL A 79 -4.77 -53.03 -14.96
N ALA A 80 -5.90 -52.68 -15.59
CA ALA A 80 -6.63 -51.46 -15.28
C ALA A 80 -7.18 -51.46 -13.85
N VAL A 81 -7.70 -52.58 -13.33
CA VAL A 81 -8.15 -52.66 -11.94
C VAL A 81 -6.97 -52.57 -10.96
N LEU A 82 -5.88 -53.28 -11.23
CA LEU A 82 -4.66 -53.23 -10.42
C LEU A 82 -3.99 -51.85 -10.42
N GLY A 83 -4.23 -51.06 -11.47
CA GLY A 83 -3.75 -49.68 -11.58
C GLY A 83 -4.56 -48.66 -10.77
N LEU A 84 -5.79 -48.97 -10.34
CA LEU A 84 -6.67 -48.01 -9.64
C LEU A 84 -6.05 -47.31 -8.42
N PRO A 85 -5.14 -47.92 -7.63
CA PRO A 85 -4.43 -47.20 -6.57
C PRO A 85 -3.70 -45.94 -7.04
N PHE A 86 -3.20 -45.88 -8.28
CA PHE A 86 -2.60 -44.66 -8.83
C PHE A 86 -3.61 -43.51 -8.92
N VAL A 87 -4.87 -43.80 -9.27
CA VAL A 87 -5.93 -42.78 -9.29
C VAL A 87 -6.25 -42.34 -7.85
N ALA A 88 -6.38 -43.29 -6.93
CA ALA A 88 -6.66 -42.99 -5.51
C ALA A 88 -5.57 -42.16 -4.83
N LEU A 89 -4.31 -42.29 -5.27
CA LEU A 89 -3.16 -41.52 -4.78
C LEU A 89 -2.96 -40.17 -5.51
N GLY A 90 -3.88 -39.76 -6.38
CA GLY A 90 -3.73 -38.50 -7.14
C GLY A 90 -2.68 -38.55 -8.25
N LEU A 91 -2.33 -39.75 -8.75
CA LEU A 91 -1.38 -40.00 -9.82
C LEU A 91 -2.06 -40.56 -11.09
N PRO A 92 -3.12 -39.92 -11.64
CA PRO A 92 -3.87 -40.44 -12.78
C PRO A 92 -3.03 -40.55 -14.06
N HIS A 93 -1.93 -39.80 -14.17
CA HIS A 93 -0.99 -39.92 -15.27
C HIS A 93 -0.24 -41.27 -15.29
N LEU A 94 0.09 -41.84 -14.11
CA LEU A 94 0.71 -43.17 -14.03
C LEU A 94 -0.31 -44.27 -14.34
N TYR A 95 -1.56 -44.08 -13.92
CA TYR A 95 -2.67 -44.94 -14.30
C TYR A 95 -2.82 -45.02 -15.83
N ALA A 96 -2.91 -43.85 -16.48
CA ALA A 96 -3.02 -43.78 -17.93
C ALA A 96 -1.78 -44.37 -18.63
N ALA A 97 -0.57 -44.08 -18.14
CA ALA A 97 0.66 -44.66 -18.67
C ALA A 97 0.64 -46.21 -18.60
N LEU A 98 0.22 -46.78 -17.48
CA LEU A 98 0.12 -48.23 -17.29
C LEU A 98 -0.93 -48.84 -18.22
N VAL A 99 -2.16 -48.32 -18.22
CA VAL A 99 -3.28 -48.90 -18.95
C VAL A 99 -3.11 -48.73 -20.45
N VAL A 100 -2.80 -47.51 -20.92
CA VAL A 100 -2.62 -47.22 -22.35
C VAL A 100 -1.35 -47.87 -22.87
N GLY A 101 -0.26 -47.82 -22.10
CA GLY A 101 0.98 -48.52 -22.43
C GLY A 101 0.75 -50.01 -22.62
N TYR A 102 0.12 -50.68 -21.64
CA TYR A 102 -0.18 -52.11 -21.73
C TYR A 102 -1.12 -52.45 -22.87
N ALA A 103 -2.25 -51.73 -23.02
CA ALA A 103 -3.25 -52.00 -24.05
C ALA A 103 -2.73 -51.75 -25.48
N SER A 104 -1.77 -50.84 -25.65
CA SER A 104 -1.15 -50.58 -26.96
C SER A 104 -0.50 -51.83 -27.56
N HIS A 105 0.08 -52.70 -26.73
CA HIS A 105 0.84 -53.84 -27.22
C HIS A 105 -0.05 -54.93 -27.84
N PRO A 106 -1.08 -55.47 -27.16
CA PRO A 106 -2.04 -56.36 -27.77
C PRO A 106 -2.74 -55.75 -28.98
N PHE A 107 -3.05 -54.45 -28.94
CA PHE A 107 -3.63 -53.75 -30.08
C PHE A 107 -2.70 -53.80 -31.29
N LEU A 108 -1.42 -53.46 -31.13
CA LEU A 108 -0.43 -53.54 -32.21
C LEU A 108 -0.22 -54.96 -32.72
N ASP A 109 -0.31 -55.97 -31.86
CA ASP A 109 -0.23 -57.36 -32.30
C ASP A 109 -1.44 -57.82 -33.12
N THR A 110 -2.61 -57.17 -32.99
CA THR A 110 -3.73 -57.41 -33.92
C THR A 110 -3.42 -56.95 -35.35
N LEU A 111 -2.50 -56.00 -35.53
CA LEU A 111 -2.01 -55.54 -36.84
C LEU A 111 -1.04 -56.51 -37.52
N THR A 112 -0.66 -57.57 -36.82
CA THR A 112 0.23 -58.61 -37.35
C THR A 112 -0.55 -59.76 -37.97
N VAL A 113 0.09 -60.50 -38.89
CA VAL A 113 -0.50 -61.68 -39.53
C VAL A 113 -0.95 -62.74 -38.52
N GLN A 114 -0.23 -62.88 -37.40
CA GLN A 114 -0.53 -63.88 -36.36
C GLN A 114 -1.70 -63.50 -35.43
N GLY A 115 -2.02 -62.21 -35.32
CA GLY A 115 -3.07 -61.71 -34.42
C GLY A 115 -2.90 -62.07 -32.94
N VAL A 116 -3.96 -61.84 -32.17
CA VAL A 116 -4.04 -62.04 -30.71
C VAL A 116 -5.36 -62.71 -30.34
N ARG A 117 -5.41 -63.56 -29.32
CA ARG A 117 -6.69 -64.09 -28.79
C ARG A 117 -7.36 -63.08 -27.86
N VAL A 118 -7.88 -61.99 -28.44
CA VAL A 118 -8.36 -60.81 -27.69
C VAL A 118 -9.52 -61.14 -26.74
N PHE A 119 -10.39 -62.10 -27.09
CA PHE A 119 -11.57 -62.51 -26.31
C PHE A 119 -11.35 -63.74 -25.43
N TRP A 120 -10.12 -64.19 -25.22
CA TRP A 120 -9.83 -65.29 -24.29
C TRP A 120 -10.17 -64.85 -22.84
N PRO A 121 -10.80 -65.70 -22.00
CA PRO A 121 -11.08 -67.13 -22.16
C PRO A 121 -12.43 -67.45 -22.84
N TRP A 122 -13.24 -66.46 -23.20
CA TRP A 122 -14.58 -66.69 -23.77
C TRP A 122 -14.56 -67.13 -25.24
N SER A 123 -13.49 -66.82 -25.99
CA SER A 123 -13.30 -67.28 -27.36
C SER A 123 -11.82 -67.50 -27.68
N ASP A 124 -11.53 -68.62 -28.34
CA ASP A 124 -10.18 -68.95 -28.84
C ASP A 124 -9.85 -68.36 -30.21
N ARG A 125 -10.76 -67.58 -30.80
CA ARG A 125 -10.54 -66.95 -32.10
C ARG A 125 -9.48 -65.84 -32.00
N ARG A 126 -8.58 -65.80 -32.98
CA ARG A 126 -7.57 -64.75 -33.10
C ARG A 126 -8.19 -63.50 -33.71
N GLY A 127 -8.24 -62.43 -32.92
CA GLY A 127 -8.55 -61.07 -33.36
C GLY A 127 -7.39 -60.51 -34.18
N VAL A 128 -7.75 -59.92 -35.30
CA VAL A 128 -6.84 -59.32 -36.28
C VAL A 128 -7.49 -58.06 -36.86
N PHE A 129 -6.70 -57.04 -37.12
CA PHE A 129 -7.14 -55.77 -37.68
C PHE A 129 -6.12 -55.25 -38.69
N PRO A 130 -6.51 -54.73 -39.87
CA PRO A 130 -7.84 -54.83 -40.46
C PRO A 130 -8.18 -56.28 -40.87
N TYR A 131 -9.46 -56.64 -40.78
CA TYR A 131 -9.97 -57.93 -41.26
C TYR A 131 -10.52 -57.79 -42.68
N TYR A 132 -9.93 -58.53 -43.63
CA TYR A 132 -10.39 -58.56 -45.01
C TYR A 132 -10.62 -60.01 -45.44
N ASN A 133 -11.86 -60.31 -45.84
CA ASN A 133 -12.32 -61.67 -46.13
C ASN A 133 -11.70 -62.28 -47.40
N ARG A 134 -11.42 -61.47 -48.43
CA ARG A 134 -10.86 -61.95 -49.71
C ARG A 134 -9.35 -62.17 -49.68
N GLN A 135 -8.63 -61.41 -48.87
CA GLN A 135 -7.20 -61.58 -48.66
C GLN A 135 -6.90 -61.52 -47.16
N PRO A 136 -6.95 -62.67 -46.46
CA PRO A 136 -6.89 -62.74 -45.01
C PRO A 136 -5.63 -62.16 -44.38
N THR A 137 -4.58 -61.90 -45.16
CA THR A 137 -3.30 -61.36 -44.68
C THR A 137 -2.93 -60.03 -45.33
N ALA A 138 -3.77 -59.52 -46.24
CA ALA A 138 -3.53 -58.23 -46.87
C ALA A 138 -3.58 -57.11 -45.82
N TYR A 139 -2.70 -56.11 -45.99
CA TYR A 139 -2.55 -54.95 -45.10
C TYR A 139 -2.08 -55.25 -43.67
N ARG A 140 -1.68 -56.49 -43.36
CA ARG A 140 -1.09 -56.86 -42.06
C ARG A 140 0.41 -57.04 -42.15
N THR A 141 1.08 -56.72 -41.05
CA THR A 141 2.54 -56.78 -40.99
C THR A 141 3.05 -58.13 -40.51
N ARG A 142 4.23 -58.50 -41.00
CA ARG A 142 5.02 -59.59 -40.41
C ARG A 142 5.96 -58.99 -39.38
N THR A 143 6.07 -59.62 -38.23
CA THR A 143 7.01 -59.24 -37.18
C THR A 143 8.44 -59.15 -37.75
N GLY A 144 9.10 -58.01 -37.54
CA GLY A 144 10.45 -57.75 -38.03
C GLY A 144 10.58 -57.39 -39.50
N SER A 145 9.46 -57.17 -40.21
CA SER A 145 9.47 -56.65 -41.59
C SER A 145 9.87 -55.17 -41.65
N ARG A 146 10.15 -54.68 -42.88
CA ARG A 146 10.36 -53.24 -43.11
C ARG A 146 9.16 -52.39 -42.70
N ALA A 147 7.94 -52.90 -42.88
CA ALA A 147 6.72 -52.21 -42.46
C ALA A 147 6.60 -52.10 -40.93
N ASP A 148 6.99 -53.13 -40.18
CA ASP A 148 7.05 -53.09 -38.70
C ASP A 148 8.03 -52.00 -38.23
N THR A 149 9.21 -51.93 -38.86
CA THR A 149 10.20 -50.88 -38.56
C THR A 149 9.69 -49.48 -38.93
N ALA A 150 9.00 -49.35 -40.07
CA ALA A 150 8.40 -48.10 -40.49
C ALA A 150 7.32 -47.62 -39.50
N PHE A 151 6.51 -48.52 -38.95
CA PHE A 151 5.56 -48.17 -37.88
C PHE A 151 6.28 -47.69 -36.62
N GLY A 152 7.33 -48.38 -36.17
CA GLY A 152 8.10 -47.95 -35.01
C GLY A 152 8.68 -46.54 -35.18
N VAL A 153 9.26 -46.25 -36.34
CA VAL A 153 9.77 -44.90 -36.67
C VAL A 153 8.63 -43.88 -36.74
N ALA A 154 7.52 -44.21 -37.40
CA ALA A 154 6.36 -43.32 -37.49
C ALA A 154 5.78 -42.98 -36.12
N PHE A 155 5.65 -43.96 -35.21
CA PHE A 155 5.17 -43.72 -33.85
C PHE A 155 6.12 -42.81 -33.06
N ALA A 156 7.44 -43.03 -33.18
CA ALA A 156 8.43 -42.18 -32.55
C ALA A 156 8.36 -40.73 -33.09
N CYS A 157 8.27 -40.56 -34.41
CA CYS A 157 8.13 -39.25 -35.04
C CYS A 157 6.82 -38.55 -34.64
N LEU A 158 5.70 -39.28 -34.58
CA LEU A 158 4.40 -38.74 -34.16
C LEU A 158 4.36 -38.39 -32.67
N THR A 159 5.21 -38.99 -31.84
CA THR A 159 5.26 -38.64 -30.41
C THR A 159 5.74 -37.21 -30.20
N VAL A 160 6.63 -36.69 -31.06
CA VAL A 160 7.20 -35.34 -30.96
C VAL A 160 6.14 -34.23 -31.04
N PRO A 161 5.30 -34.13 -32.08
CA PRO A 161 4.29 -33.07 -32.15
C PRO A 161 3.26 -33.16 -31.02
N PHE A 162 2.85 -34.36 -30.59
CA PHE A 162 1.97 -34.50 -29.43
C PHE A 162 2.65 -34.09 -28.13
N ALA A 163 3.94 -34.38 -27.95
CA ALA A 163 4.70 -33.92 -26.80
C ALA A 163 4.83 -32.38 -26.76
N VAL A 164 4.99 -31.73 -27.93
CA VAL A 164 4.98 -30.25 -28.04
C VAL A 164 3.62 -29.68 -27.67
N VAL A 165 2.53 -30.22 -28.24
CA VAL A 165 1.16 -29.81 -27.89
C VAL A 165 0.87 -30.02 -26.41
N GLN A 166 1.40 -31.10 -25.83
CA GLN A 166 1.24 -31.39 -24.41
C GLN A 166 2.03 -30.43 -23.52
N HIS A 167 3.22 -30.01 -23.94
CA HIS A 167 4.02 -29.02 -23.21
C HIS A 167 3.32 -27.66 -23.14
N ASP A 168 2.76 -27.20 -24.25
CA ASP A 168 2.07 -25.91 -24.33
C ASP A 168 0.61 -25.99 -23.86
N GLY A 169 0.11 -27.20 -23.66
CA GLY A 169 -1.26 -27.51 -23.25
C GLY A 169 -2.22 -27.60 -24.44
N TYR A 170 -2.98 -28.70 -24.50
CA TYR A 170 -4.07 -28.87 -25.49
C TYR A 170 -5.06 -27.67 -25.55
N PRO A 171 -5.45 -27.02 -24.43
CA PRO A 171 -6.30 -25.83 -24.48
C PRO A 171 -5.71 -24.71 -25.34
N ARG A 172 -4.39 -24.53 -25.33
CA ARG A 172 -3.73 -23.46 -26.08
C ARG A 172 -3.75 -23.72 -27.59
N LEU A 173 -3.57 -24.97 -28.00
CA LEU A 173 -3.75 -25.36 -29.41
C LEU A 173 -5.17 -25.03 -29.88
N VAL A 174 -6.19 -25.43 -29.09
CA VAL A 174 -7.60 -25.14 -29.41
C VAL A 174 -7.84 -23.64 -29.51
N ARG A 175 -7.36 -22.84 -28.56
CA ARG A 175 -7.50 -21.37 -28.54
C ARG A 175 -6.79 -20.70 -29.72
N THR A 176 -5.62 -21.20 -30.11
CA THR A 176 -4.87 -20.69 -31.27
C THR A 176 -5.58 -21.00 -32.59
N LEU A 177 -6.26 -22.16 -32.67
CA LEU A 177 -7.08 -22.53 -33.82
C LEU A 177 -8.40 -21.74 -33.88
N GLN A 178 -9.03 -21.49 -32.73
CA GLN A 178 -10.23 -20.65 -32.62
C GLN A 178 -9.92 -19.21 -33.04
N ALA A 179 -8.78 -18.67 -32.60
CA ALA A 179 -8.31 -17.32 -32.91
C ALA A 179 -9.39 -16.24 -32.70
N ASP A 180 -10.22 -16.40 -31.67
CA ASP A 180 -11.29 -15.47 -31.31
C ASP A 180 -10.91 -14.57 -30.11
N ALA A 181 -11.69 -13.50 -29.87
CA ALA A 181 -11.45 -12.57 -28.77
C ALA A 181 -11.45 -13.26 -27.39
N GLY A 182 -12.37 -14.21 -27.16
CA GLY A 182 -12.49 -14.90 -25.87
C GLY A 182 -11.31 -15.84 -25.61
N ALA A 183 -10.77 -16.47 -26.66
CA ALA A 183 -9.56 -17.27 -26.62
C ALA A 183 -8.35 -16.40 -26.25
N ALA A 184 -8.21 -15.25 -26.91
CA ALA A 184 -7.16 -14.28 -26.60
C ALA A 184 -7.27 -13.73 -25.16
N VAL A 185 -8.49 -13.48 -24.65
CA VAL A 185 -8.73 -13.07 -23.26
C VAL A 185 -8.28 -14.14 -22.27
N ARG A 186 -8.63 -15.42 -22.49
CA ARG A 186 -8.20 -16.51 -21.60
C ARG A 186 -6.68 -16.64 -21.57
N ASP A 187 -6.03 -16.60 -22.73
CA ASP A 187 -4.57 -16.68 -22.81
C ASP A 187 -3.89 -15.45 -22.19
N PHE A 188 -4.49 -14.26 -22.32
CA PHE A 188 -4.04 -13.06 -21.61
C PHE A 188 -4.12 -13.22 -20.09
N LEU A 189 -5.24 -13.74 -19.57
CA LEU A 189 -5.43 -13.93 -18.13
C LEU A 189 -4.46 -14.97 -17.57
N ASP A 190 -4.28 -16.10 -18.26
CA ASP A 190 -3.35 -17.16 -17.85
C ASP A 190 -1.90 -16.62 -17.79
N TRP A 191 -1.43 -15.96 -18.86
CA TRP A 191 -0.05 -15.47 -18.91
C TRP A 191 0.22 -14.23 -18.06
N SER A 192 -0.77 -13.35 -17.89
CA SER A 192 -0.61 -12.20 -16.97
C SER A 192 -0.58 -12.64 -15.51
N ALA A 193 -1.29 -13.72 -15.15
CA ALA A 193 -1.17 -14.36 -13.83
C ALA A 193 0.22 -14.98 -13.60
N ASP A 194 0.80 -15.57 -14.64
CA ASP A 194 2.18 -16.09 -14.63
C ASP A 194 3.26 -14.99 -14.68
N GLY A 195 2.87 -13.72 -14.76
CA GLY A 195 3.80 -12.59 -14.81
C GLY A 195 4.45 -12.37 -16.16
N TYR A 196 3.73 -12.55 -17.27
CA TYR A 196 4.22 -12.25 -18.62
C TYR A 196 3.48 -11.06 -19.21
N LEU A 197 4.21 -10.22 -19.95
CA LEU A 197 3.58 -9.28 -20.85
C LEU A 197 3.00 -10.03 -22.05
N VAL A 198 1.86 -9.58 -22.53
CA VAL A 198 1.14 -10.25 -23.61
C VAL A 198 0.93 -9.25 -24.74
N SER A 199 1.26 -9.66 -25.95
CA SER A 199 0.93 -8.92 -27.17
C SER A 199 -0.09 -9.71 -27.96
N VAL A 200 -1.06 -9.06 -28.60
CA VAL A 200 -2.09 -9.73 -29.39
C VAL A 200 -1.98 -9.29 -30.83
N THR A 201 -1.90 -10.27 -31.73
CA THR A 201 -2.05 -10.02 -33.17
C THR A 201 -3.53 -10.03 -33.49
N VAL A 202 -4.01 -8.93 -34.06
CA VAL A 202 -5.43 -8.65 -34.24
C VAL A 202 -5.68 -8.28 -35.69
N GLU A 203 -6.77 -8.82 -36.22
CA GLU A 203 -7.49 -8.30 -37.39
C GLU A 203 -8.91 -8.03 -36.91
N ALA A 204 -9.31 -6.77 -36.92
CA ALA A 204 -10.61 -6.33 -36.40
C ALA A 204 -11.18 -5.21 -37.25
N ASP A 205 -12.50 -5.16 -37.30
CA ASP A 205 -13.25 -4.16 -38.05
C ASP A 205 -14.14 -3.38 -37.09
N ASP A 206 -14.22 -2.07 -37.29
CA ASP A 206 -15.18 -1.19 -36.65
C ASP A 206 -16.44 -1.13 -37.54
N PRO A 207 -17.56 -1.75 -37.12
CA PRO A 207 -18.78 -1.77 -37.91
C PRO A 207 -19.47 -0.41 -38.00
N GLN A 208 -19.17 0.53 -37.09
CA GLN A 208 -19.80 1.86 -37.05
C GLN A 208 -19.08 2.85 -37.98
N HIS A 209 -17.74 2.84 -37.95
CA HIS A 209 -16.93 3.82 -38.70
C HIS A 209 -16.21 3.25 -39.91
N LEU A 210 -16.42 1.96 -40.23
CA LEU A 210 -15.80 1.26 -41.36
C LEU A 210 -14.27 1.33 -41.36
N ARG A 211 -13.68 1.29 -40.17
CA ARG A 211 -12.22 1.29 -39.97
C ARG A 211 -11.74 -0.12 -39.72
N THR A 212 -10.52 -0.42 -40.16
CA THR A 212 -9.89 -1.72 -39.93
C THR A 212 -8.68 -1.54 -39.02
N LEU A 213 -8.55 -2.37 -38.00
CA LEU A 213 -7.41 -2.45 -37.11
C LEU A 213 -6.68 -3.76 -37.38
N SER A 214 -5.47 -3.67 -37.95
CA SER A 214 -4.61 -4.82 -38.21
C SER A 214 -3.20 -4.55 -37.68
N GLY A 215 -2.67 -5.50 -36.91
CA GLY A 215 -1.33 -5.39 -36.35
C GLY A 215 -1.16 -6.16 -35.04
N THR A 216 -0.01 -5.97 -34.42
CA THR A 216 0.29 -6.53 -33.10
C THR A 216 0.24 -5.41 -32.07
N PHE A 217 -0.65 -5.56 -31.10
CA PHE A 217 -0.91 -4.57 -30.06
C PHE A 217 -0.57 -5.13 -28.69
N GLU A 218 -0.31 -4.27 -27.72
CA GLU A 218 -0.02 -4.67 -26.35
C GLU A 218 -1.34 -4.91 -25.58
N ALA A 219 -1.51 -6.08 -24.96
CA ALA A 219 -2.65 -6.31 -24.08
C ALA A 219 -2.43 -5.64 -22.72
N ILE A 220 -3.41 -4.87 -22.26
CA ILE A 220 -3.33 -4.15 -20.98
C ILE A 220 -4.35 -4.65 -19.94
N GLY A 221 -5.47 -5.21 -20.37
CA GLY A 221 -6.58 -5.53 -19.48
C GLY A 221 -7.78 -6.13 -20.17
N THR A 222 -8.83 -6.38 -19.39
CA THR A 222 -10.11 -6.88 -19.88
C THR A 222 -11.23 -6.08 -19.21
N THR A 223 -12.30 -5.80 -19.95
CA THR A 223 -13.53 -5.15 -19.43
C THR A 223 -14.70 -6.11 -19.30
N GLY A 224 -14.52 -7.37 -19.72
CA GLY A 224 -15.50 -8.45 -19.60
C GLY A 224 -14.88 -9.81 -19.93
N ALA A 225 -15.72 -10.84 -20.04
CA ALA A 225 -15.25 -12.21 -20.30
C ALA A 225 -14.66 -12.41 -21.71
N ASN A 226 -15.12 -11.59 -22.68
CA ASN A 226 -14.73 -11.70 -24.09
C ASN A 226 -14.25 -10.37 -24.68
N THR A 227 -13.95 -9.38 -23.84
CA THR A 227 -13.49 -8.06 -24.29
C THR A 227 -12.10 -7.78 -23.74
N LEU A 228 -11.14 -7.63 -24.65
CA LEU A 228 -9.75 -7.35 -24.37
C LEU A 228 -9.45 -5.87 -24.64
N LEU A 229 -8.70 -5.23 -23.76
CA LEU A 229 -8.16 -3.89 -24.00
C LEU A 229 -6.74 -4.02 -24.57
N VAL A 230 -6.53 -3.38 -25.70
CA VAL A 230 -5.22 -3.32 -26.36
C VAL A 230 -4.73 -1.89 -26.48
N ARG A 231 -3.42 -1.71 -26.41
CA ARG A 231 -2.74 -0.43 -26.54
C ARG A 231 -1.86 -0.43 -27.77
N ASP A 232 -1.95 0.63 -28.57
CA ASP A 232 -1.10 0.88 -29.71
C ASP A 232 0.20 1.61 -29.30
N THR A 233 1.18 1.60 -30.20
CA THR A 233 2.46 2.33 -30.13
C THR A 233 2.28 3.84 -29.85
N THR A 234 1.16 4.42 -30.28
CA THR A 234 0.78 5.81 -30.01
C THR A 234 0.27 6.06 -28.59
N GLY A 235 0.10 5.01 -27.77
CA GLY A 235 -0.44 5.09 -26.41
C GLY A 235 -1.97 5.15 -26.33
N ARG A 236 -2.68 5.05 -27.47
CA ARG A 236 -4.15 4.92 -27.50
C ARG A 236 -4.58 3.52 -27.12
N VAL A 237 -5.71 3.42 -26.43
CA VAL A 237 -6.31 2.15 -25.98
C VAL A 237 -7.58 1.91 -26.76
N PHE A 238 -7.78 0.66 -27.17
CA PHE A 238 -8.96 0.20 -27.89
C PHE A 238 -9.52 -1.04 -27.20
N SER A 239 -10.85 -1.15 -27.22
CA SER A 239 -11.58 -2.32 -26.76
C SER A 239 -11.88 -3.27 -27.92
N LEU A 240 -11.49 -4.53 -27.75
CA LEU A 240 -11.67 -5.60 -28.72
C LEU A 240 -12.62 -6.65 -28.16
N GLY A 241 -13.79 -6.79 -28.75
CA GLY A 241 -14.74 -7.80 -28.31
C GLY A 241 -15.89 -8.00 -29.28
N PRO A 242 -16.70 -9.06 -29.07
CA PRO A 242 -17.86 -9.33 -29.92
C PRO A 242 -19.05 -8.40 -29.59
N ALA A 243 -18.97 -7.61 -28.51
CA ALA A 243 -20.03 -6.70 -28.11
C ALA A 243 -20.05 -5.46 -29.02
N TYR A 244 -21.25 -4.95 -29.33
CA TYR A 244 -21.42 -3.70 -30.10
C TYR A 244 -20.94 -2.45 -29.35
N THR A 245 -20.67 -2.57 -28.04
CA THR A 245 -20.09 -1.49 -27.22
C THR A 245 -18.56 -1.49 -27.24
N ALA A 246 -17.93 -2.44 -27.94
CA ALA A 246 -16.49 -2.44 -28.14
C ALA A 246 -16.13 -1.65 -29.40
N ASP A 247 -15.00 -0.96 -29.37
CA ASP A 247 -14.53 -0.10 -30.47
C ASP A 247 -14.31 -0.91 -31.76
N PHE A 248 -13.79 -2.13 -31.60
CA PHE A 248 -13.45 -3.01 -32.72
C PHE A 248 -13.95 -4.44 -32.47
N GLN A 249 -14.51 -5.05 -33.51
CA GLN A 249 -14.93 -6.45 -33.52
C GLN A 249 -13.87 -7.30 -34.22
N PRO A 250 -13.12 -8.14 -33.49
CA PRO A 250 -12.04 -8.93 -34.09
C PRO A 250 -12.60 -10.10 -34.90
N THR A 251 -12.18 -10.18 -36.16
CA THR A 251 -12.35 -11.36 -37.00
C THR A 251 -11.30 -12.42 -36.64
N ARG A 252 -10.12 -11.97 -36.21
CA ARG A 252 -9.03 -12.82 -35.71
C ARG A 252 -8.28 -12.15 -34.57
N ALA A 253 -8.11 -12.84 -33.45
CA ALA A 253 -7.30 -12.38 -32.32
C ALA A 253 -6.46 -13.54 -31.75
N VAL A 254 -5.14 -13.38 -31.74
CA VAL A 254 -4.21 -14.38 -31.19
C VAL A 254 -3.25 -13.71 -30.22
N ALA A 255 -3.32 -14.10 -28.95
CA ALA A 255 -2.38 -13.64 -27.94
C ALA A 255 -1.02 -14.33 -28.09
N HIS A 256 0.07 -13.62 -27.84
CA HIS A 256 1.45 -14.10 -27.82
C HIS A 256 2.12 -13.74 -26.49
N ARG A 257 2.86 -14.70 -25.93
CA ARG A 257 3.61 -14.53 -24.68
C ARG A 257 4.86 -13.69 -24.95
N GLY A 258 5.00 -12.60 -24.22
CA GLY A 258 6.13 -11.68 -24.26
C GLY A 258 7.12 -11.93 -23.12
N ARG A 259 7.79 -10.86 -22.68
CA ARG A 259 8.80 -10.91 -21.61
C ARG A 259 8.18 -11.17 -20.23
N ALA A 260 8.91 -11.90 -19.39
CA ALA A 260 8.56 -12.06 -17.97
C ALA A 260 8.75 -10.74 -17.22
N VAL A 261 7.86 -10.47 -16.27
CA VAL A 261 7.79 -9.28 -15.43
C VAL A 261 7.27 -9.62 -14.04
N THR A 262 7.65 -8.82 -13.07
CA THR A 262 7.07 -8.83 -11.72
C THR A 262 6.10 -7.67 -11.61
N VAL A 263 4.84 -7.95 -11.25
CA VAL A 263 3.79 -6.94 -11.11
C VAL A 263 3.66 -6.53 -9.64
N SER A 264 4.03 -5.30 -9.32
CA SER A 264 3.86 -4.72 -7.98
C SER A 264 2.57 -3.90 -7.97
N ARG A 265 1.61 -4.26 -7.11
CA ARG A 265 0.32 -3.55 -6.97
C ARG A 265 0.35 -2.68 -5.71
N ARG A 266 0.16 -1.38 -5.87
CA ARG A 266 0.30 -0.38 -4.81
C ARG A 266 -0.98 0.42 -4.68
N ARG A 267 -1.53 0.53 -3.47
CA ARG A 267 -2.75 1.29 -3.22
C ARG A 267 -2.36 2.63 -2.59
N VAL A 268 -2.60 3.74 -3.28
CA VAL A 268 -2.16 5.08 -2.91
C VAL A 268 -3.37 5.96 -2.61
N ASP A 269 -3.48 6.44 -1.38
CA ASP A 269 -4.49 7.44 -0.99
C ASP A 269 -4.03 8.83 -1.43
N LEU A 270 -4.85 9.47 -2.28
CA LEU A 270 -4.57 10.78 -2.84
C LEU A 270 -5.38 11.89 -2.17
N ALA A 271 -6.11 11.61 -1.08
CA ALA A 271 -6.86 12.64 -0.35
C ALA A 271 -5.95 13.82 0.03
N GLY A 272 -6.26 15.00 -0.51
CA GLY A 272 -5.48 16.20 -0.32
C GLY A 272 -4.11 16.21 -1.03
N ARG A 273 -3.95 15.50 -2.16
CA ARG A 273 -2.71 15.43 -2.96
C ARG A 273 -2.98 15.78 -4.42
N ALA A 274 -1.93 16.10 -5.18
CA ALA A 274 -2.06 16.34 -6.62
C ALA A 274 -1.93 15.01 -7.38
N LEU A 275 -2.57 14.89 -8.54
CA LEU A 275 -2.43 13.69 -9.39
C LEU A 275 -0.97 13.45 -9.83
N ALA A 276 -0.18 14.53 -10.01
CA ALA A 276 1.25 14.46 -10.30
C ALA A 276 2.09 13.74 -9.22
N ASP A 277 1.61 13.64 -7.98
CA ASP A 277 2.32 12.93 -6.91
C ASP A 277 2.46 11.42 -7.21
N LEU A 278 1.65 10.87 -8.13
CA LEU A 278 1.75 9.50 -8.61
C LEU A 278 3.07 9.23 -9.38
N ASP A 279 3.72 10.25 -9.96
CA ASP A 279 5.02 10.08 -10.64
C ASP A 279 6.11 9.59 -9.67
N GLY A 280 6.04 10.02 -8.40
CA GLY A 280 6.98 9.56 -7.38
C GLY A 280 6.88 8.06 -7.10
N VAL A 281 5.68 7.47 -7.27
CA VAL A 281 5.41 6.05 -7.00
C VAL A 281 5.88 5.16 -8.15
N VAL A 282 6.08 5.71 -9.35
CA VAL A 282 6.54 4.95 -10.52
C VAL A 282 8.06 5.04 -10.63
N PRO A 283 8.80 3.93 -10.43
CA PRO A 283 10.26 3.96 -10.56
C PRO A 283 10.66 4.26 -12.01
N ARG A 284 11.75 4.99 -12.18
CA ARG A 284 12.40 5.18 -13.48
C ARG A 284 13.42 4.07 -13.69
N THR A 285 13.34 3.38 -14.82
CA THR A 285 14.27 2.28 -15.13
C THR A 285 15.52 2.84 -15.79
N ALA A 286 16.70 2.40 -15.32
CA ALA A 286 18.00 2.75 -15.92
C ALA A 286 18.26 2.06 -17.29
N ALA A 287 17.21 1.54 -17.94
CA ALA A 287 17.31 0.68 -19.12
C ALA A 287 17.56 1.43 -20.44
N ALA A 288 17.81 2.74 -20.40
CA ALA A 288 18.35 3.50 -21.52
C ALA A 288 19.37 4.48 -20.94
N GLY A 289 20.65 4.33 -21.31
CA GLY A 289 21.73 5.19 -20.83
C GLY A 289 21.43 6.66 -21.12
N GLY A 290 21.26 7.44 -20.05
CA GLY A 290 20.98 8.87 -20.04
C GLY A 290 20.46 9.25 -18.65
N ASP A 291 20.82 10.43 -18.14
CA ASP A 291 20.47 10.91 -16.78
C ASP A 291 18.95 11.11 -16.54
N ASP A 292 18.11 10.89 -17.55
CA ASP A 292 16.64 10.85 -17.45
C ASP A 292 16.10 9.48 -17.91
N GLY A 293 16.09 8.51 -17.00
CA GLY A 293 15.53 7.17 -17.27
C GLY A 293 14.02 7.20 -17.54
N ALA A 294 13.55 6.41 -18.50
CA ALA A 294 12.12 6.28 -18.81
C ALA A 294 11.33 5.70 -17.63
N ARG A 295 10.06 6.12 -17.49
CA ARG A 295 9.13 5.57 -16.50
C ARG A 295 8.99 4.06 -16.70
N ALA A 296 9.02 3.28 -15.62
CA ALA A 296 8.65 1.87 -15.70
C ALA A 296 7.22 1.74 -16.24
N ARG A 297 6.94 0.66 -16.97
CA ARG A 297 5.57 0.37 -17.44
C ARG A 297 4.65 0.31 -16.23
N HIS A 298 3.55 1.05 -16.27
CA HIS A 298 2.61 1.16 -15.17
C HIS A 298 1.16 1.27 -15.68
N LEU A 299 0.19 0.99 -14.82
CA LEU A 299 -1.23 1.20 -15.05
C LEU A 299 -1.88 1.75 -13.77
N LEU A 300 -2.83 2.66 -13.93
CA LEU A 300 -3.55 3.35 -12.87
C LEU A 300 -5.03 2.94 -12.92
N ASP A 301 -5.55 2.51 -11.78
CA ASP A 301 -6.96 2.13 -11.63
C ASP A 301 -7.54 2.70 -10.35
N GLY A 302 -8.70 3.33 -10.42
CA GLY A 302 -9.38 3.84 -9.24
C GLY A 302 -10.34 4.97 -9.54
N GLN A 303 -11.01 5.45 -8.50
CA GLN A 303 -11.90 6.59 -8.60
C GLN A 303 -11.48 7.64 -7.57
N VAL A 304 -11.41 8.89 -8.02
CA VAL A 304 -11.02 10.05 -7.22
C VAL A 304 -12.01 11.19 -7.43
N THR A 305 -12.22 11.96 -6.37
CA THR A 305 -12.98 13.21 -6.40
C THR A 305 -12.00 14.36 -6.39
N LEU A 306 -12.09 15.26 -7.35
CA LEU A 306 -11.21 16.40 -7.55
C LEU A 306 -11.77 17.66 -6.92
N THR A 307 -10.92 18.66 -6.71
CA THR A 307 -11.32 19.99 -6.22
C THR A 307 -12.01 20.82 -7.29
N GLU A 308 -11.67 20.59 -8.55
CA GLU A 308 -12.21 21.27 -9.72
C GLU A 308 -12.68 20.26 -10.77
N ASP A 309 -13.47 20.72 -11.74
CA ASP A 309 -14.05 19.83 -12.75
C ASP A 309 -12.98 19.39 -13.74
N ALA A 310 -12.96 18.11 -14.07
CA ALA A 310 -11.94 17.53 -14.95
C ALA A 310 -12.14 17.89 -16.43
N ASP A 311 -13.28 18.49 -16.80
CA ASP A 311 -13.68 18.87 -18.16
C ASP A 311 -13.23 17.88 -19.25
N LEU A 312 -13.50 16.60 -19.02
CA LEU A 312 -13.16 15.53 -19.96
C LEU A 312 -14.28 15.31 -20.95
N THR A 313 -13.93 15.39 -22.23
CA THR A 313 -14.78 14.94 -23.33
C THR A 313 -14.43 13.49 -23.67
N PRO A 314 -15.40 12.55 -23.62
CA PRO A 314 -15.20 11.17 -24.06
C PRO A 314 -14.72 11.12 -25.52
N ASP A 315 -13.76 10.25 -25.83
CA ASP A 315 -13.34 9.96 -27.20
C ASP A 315 -14.27 8.90 -27.80
N GLU A 316 -15.01 9.26 -28.86
CA GLU A 316 -15.93 8.34 -29.54
C GLU A 316 -15.20 7.22 -30.31
N PHE A 317 -13.88 7.35 -30.53
CA PHE A 317 -13.10 6.45 -31.37
C PHE A 317 -12.04 5.64 -30.61
N ALA A 318 -11.98 5.77 -29.29
CA ALA A 318 -11.01 5.07 -28.46
C ALA A 318 -11.60 4.77 -27.09
N PHE A 319 -11.05 3.75 -26.44
CA PHE A 319 -11.43 3.44 -25.08
C PHE A 319 -10.89 4.52 -24.13
N ASP A 320 -11.80 5.26 -23.49
CA ASP A 320 -11.46 6.27 -22.50
C ASP A 320 -10.87 5.62 -21.23
N THR A 321 -9.54 5.63 -21.14
CA THR A 321 -8.82 5.19 -19.94
C THR A 321 -9.05 6.12 -18.75
N VAL A 322 -9.39 7.37 -19.02
CA VAL A 322 -9.69 8.41 -18.03
C VAL A 322 -11.05 8.99 -18.36
N THR A 323 -12.03 8.73 -17.50
CA THR A 323 -13.39 9.25 -17.64
C THR A 323 -13.71 10.15 -16.46
N GLY A 324 -14.44 11.24 -16.68
CA GLY A 324 -14.85 12.10 -15.59
C GLY A 324 -16.14 12.85 -15.84
N THR A 325 -16.92 13.06 -14.79
CA THR A 325 -18.15 13.87 -14.81
C THR A 325 -18.09 14.86 -13.66
N GLY A 326 -17.97 16.15 -13.99
CA GLY A 326 -17.66 17.20 -13.02
C GLY A 326 -16.38 16.86 -12.24
N ARG A 327 -16.51 16.79 -10.91
CA ARG A 327 -15.40 16.50 -9.99
C ARG A 327 -15.05 15.03 -9.85
N ARG A 328 -15.83 14.10 -10.39
CA ARG A 328 -15.53 12.66 -10.28
C ARG A 328 -14.69 12.21 -11.45
N LEU A 329 -13.52 11.66 -11.16
CA LEU A 329 -12.58 11.10 -12.12
C LEU A 329 -12.44 9.59 -11.88
N SER A 330 -12.57 8.79 -12.93
CA SER A 330 -12.39 7.34 -12.94
C SER A 330 -11.24 6.98 -13.87
N LEU A 331 -10.23 6.31 -13.30
CA LEU A 331 -9.06 5.78 -14.00
C LEU A 331 -9.26 4.28 -14.22
N GLN A 332 -9.16 3.84 -15.47
CA GLN A 332 -9.23 2.43 -15.85
C GLN A 332 -8.10 2.13 -16.82
N PHE A 333 -7.08 1.38 -16.36
CA PHE A 333 -5.88 1.07 -17.15
C PHE A 333 -5.17 2.33 -17.71
N ALA A 334 -5.30 3.46 -17.00
CA ALA A 334 -4.69 4.73 -17.39
C ALA A 334 -3.19 4.74 -17.08
N THR A 335 -2.48 5.69 -17.68
CA THR A 335 -1.06 5.96 -17.47
C THR A 335 -0.85 7.41 -17.05
N LEU A 336 0.31 7.71 -16.46
CA LEU A 336 0.67 9.09 -16.13
C LEU A 336 0.67 9.99 -17.36
N ASP A 337 1.06 9.44 -18.51
CA ASP A 337 1.03 10.15 -19.79
C ASP A 337 -0.42 10.47 -20.22
N ASP A 338 -1.42 9.67 -19.81
CA ASP A 338 -2.83 9.95 -20.07
C ASP A 338 -3.30 11.15 -19.23
N LEU A 339 -2.85 11.23 -17.97
CA LEU A 339 -3.14 12.38 -17.11
C LEU A 339 -2.49 13.66 -17.64
N GLU A 340 -1.28 13.57 -18.18
CA GLU A 340 -0.58 14.71 -18.80
C GLU A 340 -1.26 15.13 -20.11
N ARG A 341 -1.70 14.18 -20.94
CA ARG A 341 -2.43 14.46 -22.19
C ARG A 341 -3.74 15.23 -21.97
N HIS A 342 -4.41 14.97 -20.86
CA HIS A 342 -5.65 15.65 -20.48
C HIS A 342 -5.44 16.85 -19.53
N ASP A 343 -4.19 17.27 -19.31
CA ASP A 343 -3.82 18.38 -18.39
C ASP A 343 -4.35 18.20 -16.94
N LEU A 344 -4.52 16.94 -16.51
CA LEU A 344 -5.07 16.61 -15.20
C LEU A 344 -4.00 16.50 -14.11
N ALA A 345 -2.72 16.44 -14.47
CA ALA A 345 -1.62 16.21 -13.53
C ALA A 345 -1.58 17.25 -12.39
N GLY A 346 -1.97 18.49 -12.67
CA GLY A 346 -2.00 19.59 -11.69
C GLY A 346 -3.20 19.56 -10.73
N LEU A 347 -4.25 18.78 -11.03
CA LEU A 347 -5.49 18.80 -10.27
C LEU A 347 -5.33 18.12 -8.91
N VAL A 348 -6.00 18.69 -7.91
CA VAL A 348 -5.97 18.20 -6.53
C VAL A 348 -7.13 17.27 -6.27
N VAL A 349 -6.84 16.13 -5.64
CA VAL A 349 -7.83 15.15 -5.19
C VAL A 349 -8.35 15.55 -3.80
N GLU A 350 -9.67 15.71 -3.67
CA GLU A 350 -10.38 15.90 -2.39
C GLU A 350 -10.46 14.59 -1.61
N ALA A 351 -10.81 13.48 -2.27
CA ALA A 351 -10.85 12.15 -1.68
C ALA A 351 -10.79 11.06 -2.76
N GLY A 352 -10.07 9.96 -2.49
CA GLY A 352 -10.06 8.80 -3.37
C GLY A 352 -8.75 8.04 -3.32
N VAL A 353 -8.80 6.79 -3.80
CA VAL A 353 -7.66 5.89 -3.75
C VAL A 353 -7.39 5.36 -5.16
N VAL A 354 -6.13 5.46 -5.57
CA VAL A 354 -5.65 4.97 -6.87
C VAL A 354 -4.75 3.77 -6.65
N THR A 355 -5.00 2.71 -7.40
CA THR A 355 -4.15 1.53 -7.47
C THR A 355 -3.16 1.69 -8.62
N VAL A 356 -1.87 1.69 -8.30
CA VAL A 356 -0.77 1.75 -9.26
C VAL A 356 -0.22 0.34 -9.43
N ARG A 357 -0.31 -0.20 -10.65
CA ARG A 357 0.29 -1.48 -11.04
C ARG A 357 1.58 -1.19 -11.80
N VAL A 358 2.73 -1.54 -11.25
CA VAL A 358 4.05 -1.33 -11.87
C VAL A 358 4.61 -2.65 -12.35
N PHE A 359 5.11 -2.69 -13.59
CA PHE A 359 5.67 -3.86 -14.24
C PHE A 359 7.20 -3.76 -14.27
N LEU A 360 7.87 -4.53 -13.43
CA LEU A 360 9.32 -4.50 -13.25
C LEU A 360 9.98 -5.72 -13.89
N PRO A 361 11.25 -5.64 -14.32
CA PRO A 361 12.03 -6.81 -14.68
C PRO A 361 12.14 -7.79 -13.49
N PRO A 362 12.14 -9.11 -13.74
CA PRO A 362 12.29 -10.12 -12.69
C PRO A 362 13.57 -9.91 -11.88
N GLY A 363 13.49 -10.00 -10.55
CA GLY A 363 14.63 -9.83 -9.66
C GLY A 363 15.00 -8.38 -9.33
N THR A 364 14.23 -7.39 -9.82
CA THR A 364 14.36 -6.00 -9.35
C THR A 364 13.89 -5.93 -7.90
N PRO A 365 14.73 -5.53 -6.94
CA PRO A 365 14.30 -5.43 -5.54
C PRO A 365 13.17 -4.40 -5.42
N GLU A 366 12.11 -4.74 -4.67
CA GLU A 366 11.06 -3.81 -4.26
C GLU A 366 11.60 -2.82 -3.20
N GLY A 367 12.78 -2.24 -3.43
CA GLY A 367 13.44 -1.28 -2.53
C GLY A 367 12.76 0.09 -2.46
N TYR A 368 11.48 0.16 -2.83
CA TYR A 368 10.69 1.38 -2.83
C TYR A 368 9.58 1.23 -1.79
N ALA A 369 9.71 1.95 -0.68
CA ALA A 369 8.70 1.96 0.36
C ALA A 369 7.41 2.61 -0.18
N PRO A 370 6.28 1.89 -0.24
CA PRO A 370 5.03 2.37 -0.86
C PRO A 370 4.46 3.61 -0.15
N ASP A 371 4.83 3.81 1.11
CA ASP A 371 4.44 4.95 1.95
C ASP A 371 5.51 6.06 2.00
N ASP A 372 6.69 5.84 1.42
CA ASP A 372 7.77 6.83 1.39
C ASP A 372 7.56 7.83 0.25
N LEU A 373 6.54 8.67 0.45
CA LEU A 373 6.26 9.85 -0.35
C LEU A 373 7.09 11.05 0.13
N SER A 374 8.24 10.83 0.79
CA SER A 374 9.13 11.89 1.27
C SER A 374 9.67 12.80 0.16
N ARG A 375 9.52 12.38 -1.10
CA ARG A 375 9.79 13.17 -2.30
C ARG A 375 8.63 14.10 -2.71
N SER A 376 7.50 14.10 -1.99
CA SER A 376 6.38 14.99 -2.28
C SER A 376 6.77 16.44 -2.03
N THR A 377 6.76 17.21 -3.12
CA THR A 377 7.12 18.63 -3.15
C THR A 377 6.06 19.53 -2.52
N VAL A 378 4.87 19.03 -2.18
CA VAL A 378 3.77 19.85 -1.66
C VAL A 378 3.32 19.33 -0.29
N ARG A 379 3.52 20.14 0.75
CA ARG A 379 3.10 19.86 2.13
C ARG A 379 1.95 20.77 2.53
N ARG A 380 1.07 20.30 3.42
CA ARG A 380 -0.11 21.07 3.87
C ARG A 380 -0.11 21.20 5.38
N VAL A 381 -0.36 22.42 5.84
CA VAL A 381 -0.68 22.74 7.23
C VAL A 381 -2.14 23.20 7.26
N THR A 382 -3.00 22.40 7.87
CA THR A 382 -4.44 22.70 7.99
C THR A 382 -4.80 22.95 9.44
N PHE A 383 -5.64 23.96 9.65
CA PHE A 383 -6.21 24.26 10.97
C PHE A 383 -7.58 24.91 10.81
N ALA A 384 -8.44 24.75 11.82
CA ALA A 384 -9.79 25.30 11.82
C ALA A 384 -9.96 26.36 12.91
N HIS A 385 -10.81 27.35 12.65
CA HIS A 385 -11.18 28.40 13.59
C HIS A 385 -12.66 28.77 13.45
N LYS A 386 -13.22 29.48 14.43
CA LYS A 386 -14.56 30.06 14.31
C LYS A 386 -14.51 31.32 13.44
N PRO A 387 -15.50 31.58 12.56
CA PRO A 387 -15.53 32.79 11.75
C PRO A 387 -15.49 34.10 12.56
N SER A 388 -16.06 34.10 13.77
CA SER A 388 -16.05 35.25 14.68
C SER A 388 -14.67 35.60 15.22
N ASP A 389 -13.74 34.64 15.23
CA ASP A 389 -12.39 34.78 15.78
C ASP A 389 -11.34 34.47 14.70
N PRO A 390 -11.05 35.40 13.77
CA PRO A 390 -10.14 35.14 12.67
C PRO A 390 -8.69 34.99 13.17
N PRO A 391 -7.96 33.96 12.71
CA PRO A 391 -6.60 33.69 13.15
C PRO A 391 -5.65 34.76 12.61
N ARG A 392 -4.63 35.09 13.39
CA ARG A 392 -3.54 35.93 12.94
C ARG A 392 -2.52 35.06 12.20
N LEU A 393 -2.54 35.11 10.87
CA LEU A 393 -1.51 34.50 10.03
C LEU A 393 -0.19 35.26 10.19
N LEU A 394 0.90 34.54 10.41
CA LEU A 394 2.26 35.11 10.51
C LEU A 394 3.08 34.91 9.23
N VAL A 395 2.55 34.14 8.28
CA VAL A 395 3.17 33.87 6.97
C VAL A 395 2.28 34.38 5.85
N ALA A 396 2.90 34.88 4.78
CA ALA A 396 2.25 35.29 3.55
C ALA A 396 2.64 34.36 2.39
N GLU A 397 1.89 34.44 1.29
CA GLU A 397 2.28 33.76 0.05
C GLU A 397 3.63 34.30 -0.45
N GLY A 398 4.58 33.41 -0.71
CA GLY A 398 5.96 33.71 -1.09
C GLY A 398 6.98 33.54 0.04
N ASP A 399 6.55 33.41 1.30
CA ASP A 399 7.47 33.27 2.43
C ASP A 399 8.04 31.85 2.54
N ALA A 400 9.34 31.76 2.87
CA ALA A 400 10.00 30.49 3.17
C ALA A 400 9.80 30.13 4.65
N VAL A 401 9.35 28.91 4.91
CA VAL A 401 9.01 28.39 6.25
C VAL A 401 9.80 27.12 6.50
N ALA A 402 10.38 26.98 7.69
CA ALA A 402 11.05 25.77 8.15
C ALA A 402 10.13 24.89 9.01
N VAL A 403 10.52 23.63 9.22
CA VAL A 403 9.81 22.73 10.14
C VAL A 403 9.89 23.30 11.56
N GLY A 404 8.74 23.48 12.21
CA GLY A 404 8.64 24.03 13.56
C GLY A 404 8.43 25.56 13.63
N ASP A 405 8.44 26.27 12.50
CA ASP A 405 8.11 27.69 12.47
C ASP A 405 6.62 27.94 12.76
N THR A 406 6.30 29.04 13.43
CA THR A 406 4.91 29.41 13.71
C THR A 406 4.24 29.99 12.47
N VAL A 407 3.22 29.30 11.98
CA VAL A 407 2.47 29.65 10.77
C VAL A 407 1.29 30.59 11.10
N ALA A 408 0.58 30.29 12.18
CA ALA A 408 -0.59 31.06 12.59
C ALA A 408 -0.78 31.04 14.11
N VAL A 409 -1.40 32.09 14.63
CA VAL A 409 -1.86 32.16 16.02
C VAL A 409 -3.38 32.29 16.03
N LEU A 410 -4.05 31.31 16.64
CA LEU A 410 -5.50 31.28 16.81
C LEU A 410 -5.89 32.19 17.97
N SER A 411 -6.59 33.28 17.67
CA SER A 411 -7.36 33.97 18.70
C SER A 411 -8.55 33.09 19.06
N SER A 412 -8.69 32.76 20.35
CA SER A 412 -9.87 32.07 20.86
C SER A 412 -10.37 32.79 22.10
N GLU A 413 -11.69 32.76 22.31
CA GLU A 413 -12.32 33.25 23.55
C GLU A 413 -11.63 32.66 24.80
N ALA A 414 -11.28 31.37 24.77
CA ALA A 414 -10.59 30.70 25.88
C ALA A 414 -9.19 31.28 26.17
N LEU A 415 -8.45 31.71 25.15
CA LEU A 415 -7.14 32.34 25.32
C LEU A 415 -7.27 33.75 25.92
N LEU A 416 -8.30 34.50 25.50
CA LEU A 416 -8.60 35.83 26.05
C LEU A 416 -9.00 35.74 27.52
N THR A 417 -9.91 34.83 27.87
CA THR A 417 -10.32 34.58 29.26
C THR A 417 -9.13 34.17 30.13
N ALA A 418 -8.25 33.28 29.63
CA ALA A 418 -7.05 32.90 30.37
C ALA A 418 -6.10 34.08 30.61
N ARG A 419 -6.04 35.05 29.70
CA ARG A 419 -5.22 36.27 29.89
C ARG A 419 -5.82 37.19 30.94
N LEU A 420 -7.13 37.42 30.89
CA LEU A 420 -7.85 38.21 31.89
C LEU A 420 -7.74 37.60 33.29
N ASP A 421 -7.83 36.27 33.41
CA ASP A 421 -7.60 35.53 34.67
C ASP A 421 -6.23 35.84 35.30
N VAL A 422 -5.17 35.95 34.49
CA VAL A 422 -3.83 36.31 34.98
C VAL A 422 -3.81 37.76 35.46
N GLU A 423 -4.40 38.67 34.70
CA GLU A 423 -4.48 40.09 35.04
C GLU A 423 -5.26 40.31 36.35
N ASP A 424 -6.40 39.65 36.53
CA ASP A 424 -7.22 39.70 37.75
C ASP A 424 -6.52 39.09 38.96
N ALA A 425 -5.82 37.96 38.77
CA ALA A 425 -5.04 37.33 39.83
C ALA A 425 -3.84 38.20 40.26
N ALA A 426 -3.16 38.83 39.29
CA ALA A 426 -2.07 39.76 39.55
C ALA A 426 -2.55 41.02 40.28
N ALA A 427 -3.67 41.60 39.85
CA ALA A 427 -4.28 42.75 40.51
C ALA A 427 -4.72 42.43 41.94
N SER A 428 -5.23 41.22 42.20
CA SER A 428 -5.61 40.77 43.53
C SER A 428 -4.39 40.60 44.46
N LEU A 429 -3.28 40.07 43.96
CA LEU A 429 -2.03 40.00 44.71
C LEU A 429 -1.45 41.40 44.99
N ALA A 430 -1.52 42.32 44.02
CA ALA A 430 -1.07 43.69 44.20
C ALA A 430 -1.87 44.45 45.26
N ARG A 431 -3.20 44.28 45.29
CA ARG A 431 -4.07 44.84 46.34
C ARG A 431 -3.69 44.33 47.73
N LEU A 432 -3.44 43.03 47.88
CA LEU A 432 -2.96 42.47 49.14
C LEU A 432 -1.60 43.04 49.54
N GLY A 433 -0.65 43.16 48.60
CA GLY A 433 0.67 43.75 48.88
C GLY A 433 0.63 45.21 49.36
N ALA A 434 -0.45 45.94 49.06
CA ALA A 434 -0.67 47.31 49.51
C ALA A 434 -1.43 47.41 50.85
N GLU A 435 -1.95 46.31 51.40
CA GLU A 435 -2.65 46.30 52.69
C GLU A 435 -1.68 46.61 53.83
N ARG A 436 -2.07 47.54 54.71
CA ARG A 436 -1.33 47.87 55.93
C ARG A 436 -1.98 47.22 57.15
N PRO A 437 -1.19 46.89 58.20
CA PRO A 437 -1.76 46.45 59.46
C PRO A 437 -2.67 47.55 60.05
N PRO A 438 -3.70 47.17 60.81
CA PRO A 438 -4.61 48.12 61.44
C PRO A 438 -3.86 49.08 62.38
N ALA A 439 -4.20 50.37 62.30
CA ALA A 439 -3.52 51.44 63.05
C ALA A 439 -3.65 51.32 64.58
N ALA A 440 -4.66 50.59 65.07
CA ALA A 440 -4.88 50.31 66.50
C ALA A 440 -3.87 49.32 67.10
N THR A 441 -2.83 48.95 66.36
CA THR A 441 -1.89 47.89 66.68
C THR A 441 -0.46 48.38 66.45
N ASP A 442 -0.09 49.49 67.12
CA ASP A 442 1.27 50.04 67.12
C ASP A 442 2.04 49.62 68.40
N PRO A 443 2.67 48.43 68.41
CA PRO A 443 3.48 47.96 69.53
C PRO A 443 4.67 48.87 69.84
N LEU A 444 5.18 49.65 68.87
CA LEU A 444 6.36 50.50 69.10
C LEU A 444 6.00 51.66 70.04
N SER A 445 4.86 52.31 69.78
CA SER A 445 4.32 53.34 70.67
C SER A 445 3.99 52.79 72.06
N LEU A 446 3.37 51.60 72.14
CA LEU A 446 3.06 50.95 73.42
C LEU A 446 4.33 50.53 74.19
N ARG A 447 5.37 50.03 73.51
CA ARG A 447 6.68 49.71 74.13
C ARG A 447 7.36 50.96 74.69
N ALA A 448 7.35 52.07 73.94
CA ALA A 448 7.91 53.33 74.42
C ALA A 448 7.17 53.85 75.66
N ARG A 449 5.84 53.75 75.67
CA ARG A 449 5.00 54.12 76.83
C ARG A 449 5.23 53.21 78.04
N LEU A 450 5.32 51.90 77.81
CA LEU A 450 5.61 50.90 78.86
C LEU A 450 6.98 51.15 79.50
N ALA A 451 8.03 51.36 78.71
CA ALA A 451 9.36 51.67 79.22
C ALA A 451 9.37 52.94 80.09
N GLY A 452 8.58 53.95 79.70
CA GLY A 452 8.37 55.16 80.50
C GLY A 452 7.65 54.90 81.82
N ALA A 453 6.62 54.05 81.82
CA ALA A 453 5.87 53.66 83.00
C ALA A 453 6.68 52.76 83.96
N GLU A 454 7.44 51.80 83.46
CA GLU A 454 8.34 50.95 84.25
C GLU A 454 9.45 51.77 84.92
N ALA A 455 10.05 52.73 84.19
CA ALA A 455 11.02 53.64 84.77
C ALA A 455 10.39 54.58 85.83
N ARG A 456 9.12 54.96 85.68
CA ARG A 456 8.37 55.69 86.73
C ARG A 456 8.14 54.80 87.95
N ALA A 457 7.67 53.58 87.76
CA ALA A 457 7.43 52.62 88.85
C ALA A 457 8.70 52.35 89.65
N ALA A 458 9.83 52.08 88.99
CA ALA A 458 11.12 51.87 89.65
C ALA A 458 11.55 53.08 90.50
N ARG A 459 11.44 54.30 89.96
CA ARG A 459 11.75 55.53 90.73
C ARG A 459 10.82 55.73 91.93
N THR A 460 9.53 55.41 91.79
CA THR A 460 8.57 55.51 92.89
C THR A 460 8.83 54.45 93.97
N GLU A 461 9.26 53.25 93.57
CA GLU A 461 9.68 52.17 94.48
C GLU A 461 10.93 52.55 95.28
N ASP A 462 11.98 53.07 94.62
CA ASP A 462 13.19 53.55 95.28
C ASP A 462 12.87 54.67 96.30
N ARG A 463 12.05 55.65 95.89
CA ARG A 463 11.58 56.73 96.79
C ARG A 463 10.73 56.23 97.96
N HIS A 464 9.93 55.18 97.76
CA HIS A 464 9.14 54.56 98.84
C HIS A 464 10.05 53.85 99.84
N ALA A 465 11.09 53.14 99.37
CA ALA A 465 12.09 52.49 100.23
C ALA A 465 12.88 53.49 101.08
N GLU A 466 13.08 54.71 100.57
CA GLU A 466 13.67 55.85 101.29
C GLU A 466 12.67 56.60 102.19
N GLY A 467 11.37 56.24 102.17
CA GLY A 467 10.31 56.83 103.01
C GLY A 467 9.64 58.08 102.45
N PHE A 468 9.90 58.46 101.19
CA PHE A 468 9.40 59.70 100.57
C PHE A 468 8.06 59.57 99.83
N GLU A 469 7.52 58.36 99.64
CA GLU A 469 6.25 58.09 98.93
C GLU A 469 5.38 57.08 99.69
N PRO A 470 4.03 57.16 99.63
CA PRO A 470 3.13 56.17 100.22
C PRO A 470 3.02 54.91 99.35
N LEU A 471 2.70 53.76 99.97
CA LEU A 471 2.54 52.47 99.29
C LEU A 471 1.53 52.52 98.13
N ALA A 472 0.46 53.31 98.27
CA ALA A 472 -0.56 53.49 97.23
C ALA A 472 0.00 54.10 95.92
N ALA A 473 1.05 54.94 95.99
CA ALA A 473 1.70 55.51 94.80
C ALA A 473 2.53 54.46 94.04
N VAL A 474 3.15 53.52 94.77
CA VAL A 474 3.85 52.36 94.19
C VAL A 474 2.85 51.42 93.52
N GLU A 475 1.75 51.09 94.20
CA GLU A 475 0.69 50.23 93.65
C GLU A 475 0.05 50.84 92.40
N GLY A 476 -0.21 52.16 92.39
CA GLY A 476 -0.71 52.87 91.21
C GLY A 476 0.26 52.86 90.03
N ALA A 477 1.55 53.10 90.26
CA ALA A 477 2.57 53.07 89.21
C ALA A 477 2.81 51.66 88.65
N ARG A 478 2.73 50.62 89.50
CA ARG A 478 2.77 49.22 89.09
C ARG A 478 1.55 48.85 88.25
N SER A 479 0.35 49.22 88.69
CA SER A 479 -0.89 48.98 87.93
C SER A 479 -0.86 49.63 86.56
N GLU A 480 -0.36 50.87 86.42
CA GLU A 480 -0.21 51.54 85.13
C GLU A 480 0.75 50.78 84.19
N ALA A 481 1.87 50.28 84.72
CA ALA A 481 2.82 49.47 83.94
C ALA A 481 2.22 48.11 83.56
N ASP A 482 1.46 47.47 84.45
CA ASP A 482 0.78 46.20 84.19
C ASP A 482 -0.33 46.33 83.13
N ASP A 483 -1.11 47.41 83.18
CA ASP A 483 -2.13 47.74 82.17
C ASP A 483 -1.50 47.98 80.79
N LEU A 484 -0.39 48.73 80.74
CA LEU A 484 0.36 48.95 79.50
C LEU A 484 1.00 47.66 78.96
N ARG A 485 1.46 46.77 79.85
CA ARG A 485 2.00 45.45 79.47
C ARG A 485 0.91 44.55 78.90
N ALA A 486 -0.29 44.55 79.49
CA ALA A 486 -1.45 43.84 78.97
C ALA A 486 -1.90 44.38 77.60
N GLN A 487 -1.95 45.71 77.44
CA GLN A 487 -2.27 46.36 76.15
C GLN A 487 -1.23 46.03 75.07
N LEU A 488 0.06 46.02 75.41
CA LEU A 488 1.13 45.64 74.50
C LEU A 488 1.00 44.18 74.07
N ALA A 489 0.80 43.26 75.01
CA ALA A 489 0.61 41.84 74.71
C ALA A 489 -0.60 41.60 73.79
N GLN A 490 -1.71 42.30 74.04
CA GLN A 490 -2.90 42.22 73.18
C GLN A 490 -2.66 42.80 71.78
N ALA A 491 -1.92 43.91 71.66
CA ALA A 491 -1.54 44.47 70.37
C ALA A 491 -0.59 43.54 69.59
N GLU A 492 0.41 42.95 70.25
CA GLU A 492 1.33 42.00 69.63
C GLU A 492 0.61 40.72 69.16
N ALA A 493 -0.34 40.21 69.95
CA ALA A 493 -1.18 39.07 69.56
C ALA A 493 -2.02 39.38 68.32
N ARG A 494 -2.74 40.51 68.30
CA ARG A 494 -3.54 40.96 67.14
C ARG A 494 -2.68 41.17 65.89
N LEU A 495 -1.47 41.72 66.04
CA LEU A 495 -0.53 41.89 64.93
C LEU A 495 -0.03 40.54 64.42
N GLY A 496 0.22 39.58 65.31
CA GLY A 496 0.59 38.20 64.96
C GLY A 496 -0.52 37.48 64.18
N GLU A 497 -1.77 37.59 64.64
CA GLU A 497 -2.95 37.06 63.95
C GLU A 497 -3.12 37.69 62.56
N TRP A 498 -3.04 39.02 62.48
CA TRP A 498 -3.11 39.73 61.20
C TRP A 498 -1.98 39.31 60.25
N ARG A 499 -0.74 39.18 60.73
CA ARG A 499 0.41 38.72 59.91
C ARG A 499 0.19 37.30 59.39
N THR A 500 -0.32 36.41 60.23
CA THR A 500 -0.57 35.01 59.86
C THR A 500 -1.69 34.92 58.81
N ASP A 501 -2.79 35.63 59.03
CA ASP A 501 -3.90 35.70 58.08
C ASP A 501 -3.48 36.34 56.74
N HIS A 502 -2.74 37.45 56.81
CA HIS A 502 -2.22 38.15 55.63
C HIS A 502 -1.23 37.27 54.84
N ALA A 503 -0.33 36.55 55.53
CA ALA A 503 0.59 35.62 54.89
C ALA A 503 -0.15 34.48 54.19
N ARG A 504 -1.19 33.91 54.83
CA ARG A 504 -2.06 32.88 54.23
C ARG A 504 -2.77 33.41 52.98
N ARG A 505 -3.44 34.57 53.06
CA ARG A 505 -4.13 35.19 51.92
C ARG A 505 -3.18 35.51 50.77
N THR A 506 -1.97 35.97 51.07
CA THR A 506 -0.92 36.25 50.08
C THR A 506 -0.44 34.96 49.40
N ALA A 507 -0.21 33.88 50.16
CA ALA A 507 0.17 32.59 49.60
C ALA A 507 -0.92 32.01 48.68
N ASP A 508 -2.19 32.12 49.06
CA ASP A 508 -3.33 31.70 48.25
C ASP A 508 -3.44 32.53 46.96
N ALA A 509 -3.27 33.84 47.03
CA ALA A 509 -3.27 34.72 45.85
C ALA A 509 -2.11 34.40 44.89
N GLN A 510 -0.90 34.14 45.42
CA GLN A 510 0.24 33.69 44.60
C GLN A 510 0.00 32.33 43.95
N ALA A 511 -0.66 31.40 44.65
CA ALA A 511 -1.03 30.10 44.08
C ALA A 511 -2.07 30.25 42.96
N ARG A 512 -3.06 31.14 43.12
CA ARG A 512 -4.04 31.47 42.07
C ARG A 512 -3.37 32.06 40.83
N LEU A 513 -2.45 33.01 41.02
CA LEU A 513 -1.68 33.60 39.90
C LEU A 513 -0.87 32.53 39.15
N ARG A 514 -0.16 31.65 39.87
CA ARG A 514 0.61 30.56 39.25
C ARG A 514 -0.29 29.62 38.41
N ARG A 515 -1.46 29.24 38.95
CA ARG A 515 -2.43 28.40 38.21
C ARG A 515 -2.96 29.12 36.96
N ALA A 516 -3.27 30.41 37.06
CA ALA A 516 -3.72 31.21 35.92
C ALA A 516 -2.65 31.29 34.83
N GLN A 517 -1.37 31.49 35.21
CA GLN A 517 -0.23 31.50 34.28
C GLN A 517 -0.05 30.15 33.58
N THR A 518 -0.10 29.03 34.32
CA THR A 518 -0.01 27.70 33.69
C THR A 518 -1.15 27.45 32.70
N ARG A 519 -2.37 27.90 33.02
CA ARG A 519 -3.51 27.82 32.09
C ARG A 519 -3.28 28.66 30.84
N LEU A 520 -2.80 29.90 31.00
CA LEU A 520 -2.46 30.77 29.87
C LEU A 520 -1.40 30.13 28.97
N ASP A 521 -0.32 29.59 29.54
CA ASP A 521 0.74 28.92 28.79
C ASP A 521 0.22 27.70 28.01
N ALA A 522 -0.68 26.91 28.61
CA ALA A 522 -1.30 25.77 27.94
C ALA A 522 -2.16 26.23 26.75
N ARG A 523 -3.00 27.25 26.95
CA ARG A 523 -3.84 27.82 25.88
C ARG A 523 -3.02 28.49 24.79
N GLN A 524 -1.90 29.12 25.12
CA GLN A 524 -0.98 29.69 24.12
C GLN A 524 -0.34 28.61 23.24
N ARG A 525 0.06 27.47 23.81
CA ARG A 525 0.58 26.33 23.04
C ARG A 525 -0.48 25.75 22.11
N GLU A 526 -1.71 25.58 22.60
CA GLU A 526 -2.84 25.11 21.78
C GLU A 526 -3.25 26.10 20.68
N ALA A 527 -3.10 27.40 20.94
CA ALA A 527 -3.40 28.46 20.00
C ALA A 527 -2.33 28.65 18.92
N THR A 528 -1.14 28.07 19.07
CA THR A 528 -0.03 28.26 18.14
C THR A 528 0.00 27.12 17.12
N VAL A 529 -0.14 27.45 15.84
CA VAL A 529 -0.03 26.48 14.74
C VAL A 529 1.41 26.48 14.22
N LEU A 530 2.09 25.34 14.36
CA LEU A 530 3.45 25.14 13.87
C LEU A 530 3.46 24.48 12.49
N SER A 531 4.48 24.78 11.70
CA SER A 531 4.69 24.15 10.40
C SER A 531 5.18 22.71 10.56
N SER A 532 4.49 21.76 9.91
CA SER A 532 4.90 20.36 9.82
C SER A 532 5.91 20.09 8.69
N GLY A 533 6.28 21.11 7.90
CA GLY A 533 7.12 20.97 6.71
C GLY A 533 7.96 22.20 6.39
N ALA A 534 9.08 22.00 5.71
CA ALA A 534 9.88 23.10 5.16
C ALA A 534 9.48 23.35 3.69
N GLY A 535 9.37 24.62 3.28
CA GLY A 535 9.02 25.01 1.91
C GLY A 535 8.60 26.47 1.79
N VAL A 536 8.28 26.90 0.57
CA VAL A 536 7.74 28.24 0.29
C VAL A 536 6.21 28.18 0.30
N VAL A 537 5.56 29.08 1.01
CA VAL A 537 4.09 29.19 1.04
C VAL A 537 3.61 29.61 -0.34
N ARG A 538 2.91 28.74 -1.06
CA ARG A 538 2.46 29.04 -2.43
C ARG A 538 1.05 29.60 -2.46
N ARG A 539 0.17 29.10 -1.58
CA ARG A 539 -1.24 29.49 -1.54
C ARG A 539 -1.82 29.31 -0.14
N ILE A 540 -2.66 30.25 0.29
CA ILE A 540 -3.45 30.15 1.52
C ILE A 540 -4.93 30.11 1.17
N GLU A 541 -5.57 28.95 1.32
CA GLU A 541 -6.99 28.77 1.04
C GLU A 541 -7.82 28.88 2.31
N ARG A 542 -9.01 29.48 2.22
CA ARG A 542 -9.98 29.57 3.30
C ARG A 542 -11.30 28.97 2.83
N ARG A 543 -11.86 28.02 3.60
CA ARG A 543 -13.13 27.38 3.29
C ARG A 543 -14.07 27.48 4.48
N ASP A 544 -15.19 28.14 4.29
CA ASP A 544 -16.23 28.29 5.30
C ASP A 544 -17.18 27.08 5.27
N TYR A 545 -17.36 26.43 6.41
CA TYR A 545 -18.21 25.24 6.59
C TYR A 545 -19.50 25.56 7.37
N GLY A 546 -19.86 26.84 7.49
CA GLY A 546 -21.05 27.32 8.23
C GLY A 546 -20.68 28.37 9.28
N PRO A 547 -21.63 28.75 10.17
CA PRO A 547 -21.42 29.83 11.15
C PRO A 547 -20.35 29.52 12.21
N ASP A 548 -20.01 28.25 12.41
CA ASP A 548 -19.16 27.80 13.51
C ASP A 548 -17.75 27.32 13.09
N ARG A 549 -17.47 27.22 11.79
CA ARG A 549 -16.20 26.63 11.32
C ARG A 549 -15.73 27.21 10.00
N THR A 550 -14.56 27.83 10.02
CA THR A 550 -13.73 28.15 8.85
C THR A 550 -12.45 27.32 8.92
N GLU A 551 -12.10 26.65 7.82
CA GLU A 551 -10.83 25.94 7.69
C GLU A 551 -9.86 26.76 6.87
N VAL A 552 -8.63 26.93 7.38
CA VAL A 552 -7.53 27.57 6.66
C VAL A 552 -6.51 26.51 6.28
N ARG A 553 -6.15 26.47 5.00
CA ARG A 553 -5.20 25.52 4.43
C ARG A 553 -4.02 26.28 3.86
N VAL A 554 -2.84 26.04 4.43
CA VAL A 554 -1.58 26.63 3.95
C VAL A 554 -0.84 25.58 3.14
N VAL A 555 -0.61 25.88 1.86
CA VAL A 555 0.09 25.00 0.92
C VAL A 555 1.55 25.41 0.83
N LEU A 556 2.43 24.53 1.30
CA LEU A 556 3.88 24.69 1.26
C LEU A 556 4.43 23.92 0.06
N VAL A 557 5.28 24.54 -0.74
CA VAL A 557 5.98 23.90 -1.86
C VAL A 557 7.48 23.89 -1.56
N ALA A 558 8.06 22.70 -1.41
CA ALA A 558 9.50 22.55 -1.31
C ALA A 558 10.12 22.66 -2.72
N PRO A 559 11.22 23.43 -2.91
CA PRO A 559 11.94 23.43 -4.17
C PRO A 559 12.46 22.02 -4.48
N ARG A 560 12.40 21.62 -5.76
CA ARG A 560 12.97 20.37 -6.27
C ARG A 560 14.44 20.32 -5.83
N THR A 561 14.82 19.39 -4.97
CA THR A 561 16.24 19.17 -4.65
C THR A 561 16.91 18.43 -5.81
N ALA A 562 17.17 19.17 -6.88
CA ALA A 562 18.32 19.03 -7.75
C ALA A 562 18.82 20.46 -7.95
N ASP A 563 20.09 20.70 -7.65
CA ASP A 563 20.81 21.99 -7.70
C ASP A 563 20.62 22.98 -6.54
N SER A 564 21.26 22.71 -5.40
CA SER A 564 22.24 23.62 -4.75
C SER A 564 22.56 23.19 -3.31
N PRO A 565 23.80 23.39 -2.83
CA PRO A 565 24.16 23.09 -1.44
C PRO A 565 23.40 24.04 -0.50
N ALA A 566 23.02 23.51 0.66
CA ALA A 566 22.26 24.22 1.68
C ALA A 566 22.85 25.62 1.98
N PRO A 567 22.03 26.69 2.02
CA PRO A 567 22.51 27.95 2.54
C PRO A 567 22.70 27.80 4.05
N ASP A 568 23.95 27.87 4.51
CA ASP A 568 24.28 28.11 5.91
C ASP A 568 23.61 29.41 6.36
N ARG A 569 22.50 29.30 7.08
CA ARG A 569 21.94 30.40 7.86
C ARG A 569 21.69 29.90 9.27
N PRO A 570 22.25 30.55 10.31
CA PRO A 570 21.95 30.19 11.68
C PRO A 570 20.45 30.44 11.97
N PRO A 571 19.84 29.66 12.88
CA PRO A 571 18.41 29.72 13.16
C PRO A 571 18.00 31.13 13.58
N ALA A 572 17.00 31.67 12.91
CA ALA A 572 16.40 32.95 13.28
C ALA A 572 15.77 32.86 14.67
N HIS A 573 16.10 33.86 15.48
CA HIS A 573 15.85 34.04 16.89
C HIS A 573 14.54 33.52 17.51
N ALA A 574 14.74 33.02 18.74
CA ALA A 574 13.79 32.69 19.79
C ALA A 574 12.53 33.58 19.91
N ARG A 575 11.42 32.90 20.23
CA ARG A 575 10.21 33.32 20.97
C ARG A 575 9.98 34.84 21.12
N PRO A 576 8.89 35.41 20.58
CA PRO A 576 8.45 36.74 21.00
C PRO A 576 7.89 36.65 22.42
N THR A 577 8.65 37.13 23.40
CA THR A 577 8.10 37.47 24.72
C THR A 577 7.43 38.83 24.59
N LEU A 578 6.10 38.86 24.69
CA LEU A 578 5.34 40.10 24.85
C LEU A 578 5.57 40.63 26.27
N GLY A 579 6.56 41.52 26.44
CA GLY A 579 6.72 42.31 27.66
C GLY A 579 5.63 43.38 27.79
N PRO A 580 5.32 43.84 29.02
CA PRO A 580 4.31 44.88 29.26
C PRO A 580 4.78 46.25 28.75
N PRO A 581 3.87 47.22 28.52
CA PRO A 581 4.20 48.46 27.83
C PRO A 581 5.15 49.35 28.65
N ALA A 582 6.19 49.86 27.99
CA ALA A 582 7.06 50.90 28.54
C ALA A 582 6.29 52.22 28.65
N VAL A 583 6.30 52.79 29.86
CA VAL A 583 5.83 54.13 30.17
C VAL A 583 6.66 55.14 29.38
N ARG A 584 6.02 55.89 28.47
CA ARG A 584 6.60 57.07 27.84
C ARG A 584 6.71 58.19 28.88
N SER A 585 7.93 58.63 29.15
CA SER A 585 8.20 59.95 29.72
C SER A 585 8.84 60.84 28.64
N THR A 586 8.10 61.88 28.25
CA THR A 586 8.58 63.04 27.47
C THR A 586 7.62 64.21 27.79
N PRO A 587 8.00 65.47 27.56
CA PRO A 587 9.23 66.15 27.95
C PRO A 587 8.90 67.56 28.53
N THR A 588 9.88 68.25 29.12
CA THR A 588 9.79 69.70 29.34
C THR A 588 10.76 70.41 28.42
N ASP A 589 10.18 71.26 27.56
CA ASP A 589 10.83 72.23 26.68
C ASP A 589 11.75 73.18 27.45
N THR A 590 12.91 73.50 26.87
CA THR A 590 13.28 74.91 26.62
C THR A 590 14.46 75.03 25.64
N ALA A 591 14.11 75.55 24.46
CA ALA A 591 14.71 76.71 23.78
C ALA A 591 16.17 76.70 23.24
N SER A 592 16.23 77.17 21.98
CA SER A 592 17.25 78.03 21.33
C SER A 592 18.50 77.40 20.67
N GLN A 593 18.40 77.32 19.33
CA GLN A 593 19.41 77.52 18.26
C GLN A 593 20.61 78.47 18.55
N PRO A 594 21.63 78.62 17.65
CA PRO A 594 22.03 77.81 16.47
C PRO A 594 23.57 77.65 16.22
N ARG A 595 23.89 76.83 15.20
CA ARG A 595 25.01 76.93 14.22
C ARG A 595 26.48 77.01 14.70
N GLN A 596 27.25 76.01 14.26
CA GLN A 596 28.61 76.00 13.65
C GLN A 596 29.07 74.53 13.70
N GLY A 597 29.74 73.88 12.75
CA GLY A 597 30.50 74.24 11.57
C GLY A 597 31.65 73.23 11.45
N ARG A 598 31.84 72.66 10.24
CA ARG A 598 33.04 71.98 9.69
C ARG A 598 33.35 70.50 10.05
N HIS A 599 33.34 69.72 8.97
CA HIS A 599 34.18 68.59 8.51
C HIS A 599 35.51 68.27 9.24
N PRO A 600 36.14 67.10 8.95
CA PRO A 600 35.70 65.96 8.11
C PRO A 600 35.40 64.67 8.89
#